data_AF-A0A923SSI5-F1
#
_entry.id   AF-A0A923SSI5-F1
#
_cell.length_a   1.000
_cell.length_b   1.000
_cell.length_c   1.000
_cell.angle_alpha   90.00
_cell.angle_beta   90.00
_cell.angle_gamma   90.00
#
_symmetry.space_group_name_H-M   'P 1'
#
loop_
_entity.id
_entity.type
_entity.pdbx_description
1 polymer ?
#
loop_
_entity_poly.entity_id
_entity_poly.type
_entity_poly.pdbx_seq_one_letter_code
_entity_poly.pdbx_strand_id
1 'polypeptide(L)'
;MNMSVEKKWHRWIAIAVALLMLVTLAMPMNVSKASAATTNLQNPRTASDGIVTWDCVWFGHYPQSSDGNGGFNNDPIKWRVLSVDGDEALLLADKNLEKDLMYNTDEGGGVWSRSIIRSWLNGYGSDYNSAKENFTQKNFIDVAFNEQEKNAIYEKKIMNNAGPHTTDKVFLLSVTEAKNSTYGFPDTQQNTPTRISKDTDYVNWKIGDTANNDTWWLRSYGSVEEASGAVYVTKNGFIAEGGTYVAMCDIGVRPALRLNLTSNLWSYAGAVSSDGTIDETPLQ
;
A
#
# COMPACT_ATOMS: atom_id res chain seq x y z
N MET A 1 19.35 28.96 -20.11
CA MET A 1 18.22 29.12 -19.16
C MET A 1 17.98 27.76 -18.53
N ASN A 2 18.12 27.68 -17.21
CA ASN A 2 18.50 26.47 -16.49
C ASN A 2 17.27 25.72 -15.95
N MET A 3 16.88 24.63 -16.61
CA MET A 3 15.71 23.79 -16.25
C MET A 3 15.81 23.11 -14.86
N SER A 4 16.94 23.23 -14.15
CA SER A 4 17.10 22.68 -12.80
C SER A 4 16.58 23.59 -11.68
N VAL A 5 16.30 24.86 -11.98
CA VAL A 5 15.79 25.84 -10.99
C VAL A 5 14.27 25.73 -10.84
N GLU A 6 13.53 25.44 -11.91
CA GLU A 6 12.06 25.30 -11.86
C GLU A 6 11.61 24.07 -11.06
N LYS A 7 12.32 22.93 -11.16
CA LYS A 7 12.02 21.73 -10.34
C LYS A 7 12.31 21.91 -8.85
N LYS A 8 13.18 22.85 -8.46
CA LYS A 8 13.43 23.17 -7.05
C LYS A 8 12.42 24.17 -6.48
N TRP A 9 11.75 24.96 -7.32
CA TRP A 9 10.73 25.92 -6.88
C TRP A 9 9.40 25.26 -6.48
N HIS A 10 9.07 24.09 -7.04
CA HIS A 10 7.88 23.32 -6.62
C HIS A 10 8.06 22.56 -5.30
N ARG A 11 9.31 22.42 -4.81
CA ARG A 11 9.62 21.75 -3.53
C ARG A 11 9.34 22.60 -2.29
N TRP A 12 8.96 23.87 -2.43
CA TRP A 12 8.67 24.76 -1.29
C TRP A 12 7.28 25.38 -1.27
N ILE A 13 6.50 25.26 -2.36
CA ILE A 13 5.11 25.77 -2.39
C ILE A 13 4.08 24.70 -2.01
N ALA A 14 4.41 23.40 -2.14
CA ALA A 14 3.59 22.32 -1.57
C ALA A 14 3.69 22.20 -0.03
N ILE A 15 4.56 23.01 0.62
CA ILE A 15 4.85 22.92 2.06
C ILE A 15 4.02 23.90 2.90
N ALA A 16 3.24 24.79 2.28
CA ALA A 16 2.46 25.82 3.01
C ALA A 16 0.96 25.54 3.18
N VAL A 17 0.43 24.38 2.73
CA VAL A 17 -1.03 24.08 2.85
C VAL A 17 -1.33 22.94 3.84
N ALA A 18 -0.33 22.19 4.31
CA ALA A 18 -0.56 21.07 5.24
C ALA A 18 -0.62 21.46 6.74
N LEU A 19 -0.71 22.75 7.08
CA LEU A 19 -0.67 23.24 8.48
C LEU A 19 -1.93 23.97 8.96
N LEU A 20 -3.05 23.92 8.22
CA LEU A 20 -4.30 24.58 8.63
C LEU A 20 -5.53 23.67 8.65
N MET A 21 -5.41 22.49 9.27
CA MET A 21 -6.57 21.70 9.70
C MET A 21 -6.39 21.20 11.15
N LEU A 22 -6.12 22.13 12.06
CA LEU A 22 -6.39 21.92 13.48
C LEU A 22 -7.58 22.81 13.85
N VAL A 23 -8.60 22.18 14.41
CA VAL A 23 -9.92 22.68 14.81
C VAL A 23 -11.02 22.41 13.77
N THR A 24 -11.43 21.15 13.71
CA THR A 24 -12.85 20.81 13.56
C THR A 24 -13.27 19.97 14.76
N LEU A 25 -14.40 20.34 15.35
CA LEU A 25 -15.02 19.68 16.49
C LEU A 25 -15.01 18.16 16.31
N ALA A 26 -14.64 17.44 17.38
CA ALA A 26 -15.00 16.04 17.55
C ALA A 26 -16.52 15.92 17.51
N MET A 27 -17.09 15.79 16.31
CA MET A 27 -18.42 15.23 16.15
C MET A 27 -18.28 13.74 16.50
N PRO A 28 -19.07 13.21 17.44
CA PRO A 28 -19.11 11.78 17.64
C PRO A 28 -19.61 11.17 16.34
N MET A 29 -18.70 10.55 15.58
CA MET A 29 -19.08 9.67 14.49
C MET A 29 -19.91 8.57 15.10
N ASN A 30 -21.23 8.65 14.92
CA ASN A 30 -22.13 7.53 15.11
C ASN A 30 -21.80 6.51 14.02
N VAL A 31 -20.70 5.78 14.21
CA VAL A 31 -20.53 4.48 13.56
C VAL A 31 -21.61 3.63 14.20
N SER A 32 -22.69 3.40 13.45
CA SER A 32 -23.65 2.36 13.76
C SER A 32 -22.85 1.12 14.13
N LYS A 33 -23.01 0.67 15.38
CA LYS A 33 -22.42 -0.59 15.85
C LYS A 33 -22.91 -1.69 14.92
N ALA A 34 -22.13 -1.99 13.90
CA ALA A 34 -22.19 -3.26 13.24
C ALA A 34 -21.76 -4.26 14.32
N SER A 35 -22.76 -4.87 14.96
CA SER A 35 -22.59 -6.17 15.59
C SER A 35 -21.73 -6.99 14.65
N ALA A 36 -20.66 -7.61 15.16
CA ALA A 36 -19.90 -8.61 14.45
C ALA A 36 -20.85 -9.74 14.04
N ALA A 37 -21.61 -9.53 12.97
CA ALA A 37 -22.14 -10.60 12.18
C ALA A 37 -20.90 -11.35 11.73
N THR A 38 -20.82 -12.62 12.10
CA THR A 38 -19.96 -13.64 11.51
C THR A 38 -20.11 -13.61 9.99
N THR A 39 -19.52 -12.61 9.36
CA THR A 39 -19.18 -12.61 7.95
C THR A 39 -17.97 -13.53 7.92
N ASN A 40 -18.20 -14.79 7.52
CA ASN A 40 -17.14 -15.73 7.28
C ASN A 40 -16.32 -15.18 6.11
N LEU A 41 -15.36 -14.29 6.38
CA LEU A 41 -14.41 -13.82 5.37
C LEU A 41 -13.77 -15.05 4.74
N GLN A 42 -13.72 -15.04 3.43
CA GLN A 42 -13.26 -16.19 2.67
C GLN A 42 -11.87 -15.92 2.10
N ASN A 43 -11.12 -17.01 1.95
CA ASN A 43 -9.93 -17.03 1.12
C ASN A 43 -10.27 -16.75 -0.36
N PRO A 44 -9.29 -16.32 -1.17
CA PRO A 44 -9.50 -16.09 -2.60
C PRO A 44 -10.07 -17.31 -3.31
N ARG A 45 -10.99 -17.07 -4.25
CA ARG A 45 -11.68 -18.13 -5.00
C ARG A 45 -11.40 -17.95 -6.49
N THR A 46 -10.99 -19.02 -7.16
CA THR A 46 -10.78 -19.02 -8.61
C THR A 46 -11.93 -19.77 -9.29
N ALA A 47 -12.66 -19.10 -10.16
CA ALA A 47 -13.71 -19.68 -10.97
C ALA A 47 -13.13 -20.51 -12.13
N SER A 48 -13.99 -21.29 -12.81
CA SER A 48 -13.57 -22.19 -13.90
C SER A 48 -13.00 -21.46 -15.12
N ASP A 49 -13.35 -20.20 -15.31
CA ASP A 49 -12.84 -19.30 -16.35
C ASP A 49 -11.51 -18.61 -15.96
N GLY A 50 -10.99 -18.91 -14.76
CA GLY A 50 -9.75 -18.33 -14.23
C GLY A 50 -9.92 -16.96 -13.58
N ILE A 51 -11.15 -16.45 -13.46
CA ILE A 51 -11.41 -15.22 -12.71
C ILE A 51 -11.23 -15.49 -11.22
N VAL A 52 -10.43 -14.64 -10.57
CA VAL A 52 -10.21 -14.70 -9.14
C VAL A 52 -11.07 -13.66 -8.44
N THR A 53 -11.72 -14.04 -7.35
CA THR A 53 -12.49 -13.14 -6.48
C THR A 53 -11.86 -13.10 -5.10
N TRP A 54 -11.67 -11.89 -4.57
CA TRP A 54 -11.25 -11.63 -3.19
C TRP A 54 -12.40 -10.98 -2.43
N ASP A 55 -12.69 -11.49 -1.24
CA ASP A 55 -13.48 -10.73 -0.27
C ASP A 55 -12.68 -9.47 0.12
N CYS A 56 -13.38 -8.41 0.51
CA CYS A 56 -12.77 -7.14 0.88
C CYS A 56 -13.25 -6.67 2.25
N VAL A 57 -12.42 -5.86 2.90
CA VAL A 57 -12.77 -5.18 4.16
C VAL A 57 -12.41 -3.69 4.11
N TRP A 58 -13.15 -2.88 4.85
CA TRP A 58 -12.80 -1.50 5.19
C TRP A 58 -12.05 -1.48 6.51
N PHE A 59 -10.88 -0.83 6.55
CA PHE A 59 -10.07 -0.69 7.76
C PHE A 59 -9.07 0.46 7.62
N GLY A 60 -9.04 1.40 8.58
CA GLY A 60 -8.23 2.63 8.46
C GLY A 60 -8.74 3.57 7.36
N HIS A 61 -8.11 4.75 7.26
CA HIS A 61 -8.47 5.82 6.31
C HIS A 61 -7.23 6.47 5.71
N TYR A 62 -7.24 6.86 4.45
CA TYR A 62 -6.12 7.59 3.84
C TYR A 62 -6.64 8.58 2.79
N PRO A 63 -5.89 9.65 2.46
CA PRO A 63 -6.22 10.49 1.31
C PRO A 63 -6.34 9.67 0.02
N GLN A 64 -7.52 9.70 -0.62
CA GLN A 64 -7.78 8.89 -1.81
C GLN A 64 -8.55 9.65 -2.90
N SER A 65 -9.84 9.92 -2.73
CA SER A 65 -10.66 10.60 -3.74
C SER A 65 -10.49 12.12 -3.70
N SER A 66 -10.68 12.77 -4.84
CA SER A 66 -10.72 14.23 -4.92
C SER A 66 -11.96 14.80 -4.21
N ASP A 67 -11.81 15.89 -3.47
CA ASP A 67 -12.93 16.63 -2.87
C ASP A 67 -13.61 17.63 -3.84
N GLY A 68 -13.09 17.72 -5.07
CA GLY A 68 -13.56 18.64 -6.12
C GLY A 68 -13.10 20.10 -5.95
N ASN A 69 -12.40 20.43 -4.86
CA ASN A 69 -11.94 21.78 -4.49
C ASN A 69 -10.41 21.88 -4.38
N GLY A 70 -9.69 20.92 -4.96
CA GLY A 70 -8.22 20.86 -4.95
C GLY A 70 -7.62 20.18 -3.72
N GLY A 71 -8.46 19.59 -2.86
CA GLY A 71 -8.07 18.71 -1.76
C GLY A 71 -8.46 17.25 -2.02
N PHE A 72 -8.32 16.44 -0.97
CA PHE A 72 -8.60 15.00 -1.02
C PHE A 72 -9.36 14.58 0.23
N ASN A 73 -10.34 13.69 0.03
CA ASN A 73 -11.07 13.09 1.12
C ASN A 73 -10.20 12.04 1.81
N ASN A 74 -10.31 11.98 3.14
CA ASN A 74 -9.71 10.91 3.93
C ASN A 74 -10.65 9.70 3.93
N ASP A 75 -10.63 8.96 2.83
CA ASP A 75 -11.56 7.85 2.61
C ASP A 75 -11.11 6.58 3.33
N PRO A 76 -12.04 5.71 3.75
CA PRO A 76 -11.70 4.38 4.26
C PRO A 76 -10.88 3.59 3.24
N ILE A 77 -9.90 2.83 3.72
CA ILE A 77 -9.06 2.02 2.85
C ILE A 77 -9.76 0.68 2.58
N LYS A 78 -9.97 0.34 1.30
CA LYS A 78 -10.43 -1.00 0.87
C LYS A 78 -9.24 -1.95 0.84
N TRP A 79 -9.37 -3.10 1.49
CA TRP A 79 -8.35 -4.14 1.50
C TRP A 79 -8.87 -5.43 0.91
N ARG A 80 -8.13 -6.03 -0.02
CA ARG A 80 -8.36 -7.40 -0.50
C ARG A 80 -7.87 -8.40 0.54
N VAL A 81 -8.71 -9.38 0.85
CA VAL A 81 -8.37 -10.49 1.73
C VAL A 81 -7.60 -11.54 0.92
N LEU A 82 -6.28 -11.60 1.12
CA LEU A 82 -5.41 -12.57 0.45
C LEU A 82 -5.41 -13.93 1.15
N SER A 83 -5.59 -13.95 2.46
CA SER A 83 -5.82 -15.19 3.20
C SER A 83 -6.54 -14.95 4.51
N VAL A 84 -7.27 -15.96 4.98
CA VAL A 84 -7.87 -16.06 6.31
C VAL A 84 -7.40 -17.35 6.96
N ASP A 85 -6.76 -17.23 8.12
CA ASP A 85 -6.32 -18.34 8.97
C ASP A 85 -6.76 -18.09 10.42
N GLY A 86 -7.83 -18.77 10.83
CA GLY A 86 -8.49 -18.51 12.11
C GLY A 86 -8.94 -17.05 12.23
N ASP A 87 -8.39 -16.36 13.23
CA ASP A 87 -8.70 -14.96 13.53
C ASP A 87 -7.72 -13.96 12.87
N GLU A 88 -6.88 -14.41 11.93
CA GLU A 88 -5.93 -13.57 11.20
C GLU A 88 -6.30 -13.47 9.72
N ALA A 89 -6.33 -12.25 9.19
CA ALA A 89 -6.39 -12.01 7.75
C ALA A 89 -5.12 -11.35 7.22
N LEU A 90 -4.56 -11.86 6.12
CA LEU A 90 -3.57 -11.14 5.31
C LEU A 90 -4.31 -10.23 4.34
N LEU A 91 -4.03 -8.94 4.41
CA LEU A 91 -4.70 -7.91 3.64
C LEU A 91 -3.72 -7.22 2.69
N LEU A 92 -4.19 -6.86 1.50
CA LEU A 92 -3.50 -6.01 0.51
C LEU A 92 -4.41 -4.86 0.12
N ALA A 93 -3.91 -3.62 0.17
CA ALA A 93 -4.69 -2.46 -0.25
C ALA A 93 -5.21 -2.67 -1.68
N ASP A 94 -6.49 -2.36 -1.94
CA ASP A 94 -7.09 -2.61 -3.25
C ASP A 94 -6.41 -1.76 -4.34
N LYS A 95 -6.04 -0.52 -3.99
CA LYS A 95 -5.39 0.48 -4.84
C LYS A 95 -4.01 0.87 -4.31
N ASN A 96 -3.23 1.55 -5.16
CA ASN A 96 -2.00 2.20 -4.73
C ASN A 96 -2.37 3.46 -3.94
N LEU A 97 -1.86 3.59 -2.72
CA LEU A 97 -2.26 4.65 -1.78
C LEU A 97 -1.28 5.83 -1.76
N GLU A 98 -0.02 5.61 -2.15
CA GLU A 98 1.01 6.64 -2.13
C GLU A 98 1.97 6.52 -3.32
N LYS A 99 2.60 7.65 -3.67
CA LYS A 99 3.65 7.78 -4.68
C LYS A 99 4.48 9.03 -4.39
N ASP A 100 5.41 9.39 -5.26
CA ASP A 100 6.42 10.42 -4.99
C ASP A 100 7.30 10.12 -3.76
N LEU A 101 7.50 8.82 -3.47
CA LEU A 101 8.32 8.31 -2.38
C LEU A 101 9.37 7.35 -2.94
N MET A 102 10.63 7.61 -2.63
CA MET A 102 11.73 6.70 -2.98
C MET A 102 11.58 5.39 -2.21
N TYR A 103 11.85 4.27 -2.88
CA TYR A 103 11.99 3.00 -2.19
C TYR A 103 13.17 3.08 -1.20
N ASN A 104 14.34 3.54 -1.70
CA ASN A 104 15.55 3.74 -0.91
C ASN A 104 16.54 4.67 -1.64
N THR A 105 17.70 4.95 -1.01
CA THR A 105 18.85 5.57 -1.70
C THR A 105 19.58 4.55 -2.57
N ASP A 106 20.30 5.02 -3.59
CA ASP A 106 21.11 4.16 -4.46
C ASP A 106 22.17 3.37 -3.66
N GLU A 107 22.78 3.99 -2.64
CA GLU A 107 23.72 3.33 -1.72
C GLU A 107 23.06 2.23 -0.87
N GLY A 108 21.79 2.43 -0.48
CA GLY A 108 21.03 1.46 0.30
C GLY A 108 20.46 0.32 -0.54
N GLY A 109 20.28 0.54 -1.84
CA GLY A 109 19.72 -0.42 -2.79
C GLY A 109 18.33 -0.92 -2.41
N GLY A 110 17.90 -2.02 -3.05
CA GLY A 110 16.61 -2.67 -2.81
C GLY A 110 16.51 -3.48 -1.52
N VAL A 111 17.36 -3.22 -0.53
CA VAL A 111 17.36 -3.96 0.74
C VAL A 111 16.25 -3.43 1.65
N TRP A 112 15.15 -4.19 1.76
CA TRP A 112 13.96 -3.84 2.54
C TRP A 112 14.28 -3.41 3.99
N SER A 113 15.16 -4.12 4.68
CA SER A 113 15.41 -3.90 6.11
C SER A 113 15.95 -2.51 6.44
N ARG A 114 16.54 -1.83 5.46
CA ARG A 114 17.10 -0.48 5.57
C ARG A 114 16.47 0.51 4.60
N SER A 115 15.29 0.20 4.07
CA SER A 115 14.64 1.03 3.06
C SER A 115 13.92 2.23 3.68
N ILE A 116 13.85 3.32 2.91
CA ILE A 116 13.09 4.52 3.26
C ILE A 116 11.61 4.14 3.38
N ILE A 117 11.08 3.43 2.39
CA ILE A 117 9.68 3.05 2.34
C ILE A 117 9.24 2.20 3.54
N ARG A 118 10.08 1.27 4.04
CA ARG A 118 9.79 0.51 5.26
C ARG A 118 9.64 1.43 6.48
N SER A 119 10.56 2.38 6.60
CA SER A 119 10.55 3.34 7.71
C SER A 119 9.35 4.27 7.63
N TRP A 120 9.00 4.74 6.44
CA TRP A 120 7.80 5.53 6.19
C TRP A 120 6.51 4.74 6.43
N LEU A 121 6.46 3.44 6.09
CA LEU A 121 5.26 2.63 6.33
C LEU A 121 4.97 2.45 7.82
N ASN A 122 6.00 2.33 8.66
CA ASN A 122 5.86 1.96 10.08
C ASN A 122 6.25 3.06 11.07
N GLY A 123 6.58 4.27 10.60
CA GLY A 123 6.96 5.39 11.48
C GLY A 123 8.30 5.24 12.17
N TYR A 124 9.26 4.55 11.55
CA TYR A 124 10.58 4.33 12.16
C TYR A 124 11.52 5.53 12.04
N GLY A 125 12.41 5.67 13.03
CA GLY A 125 13.42 6.72 13.08
C GLY A 125 14.60 6.53 12.12
N SER A 126 15.51 7.49 12.11
CA SER A 126 16.67 7.56 11.20
C SER A 126 17.65 6.39 11.29
N ASP A 127 17.62 5.61 12.38
CA ASP A 127 18.49 4.44 12.51
C ASP A 127 18.00 3.22 11.71
N TYR A 128 16.77 3.24 11.22
CA TYR A 128 16.14 2.12 10.52
C TYR A 128 16.28 2.17 9.00
N ASN A 129 16.81 3.25 8.44
CA ASN A 129 17.05 3.37 6.99
C ASN A 129 18.45 3.89 6.66
N SER A 130 18.90 3.57 5.46
CA SER A 130 20.23 4.00 4.99
C SER A 130 20.30 5.51 4.72
N ALA A 131 19.18 6.16 4.45
CA ALA A 131 19.10 7.61 4.20
C ALA A 131 19.23 8.48 5.47
N LYS A 132 19.16 7.87 6.66
CA LYS A 132 19.10 8.57 7.95
C LYS A 132 17.92 9.54 8.09
N GLU A 133 16.82 9.25 7.41
CA GLU A 133 15.60 10.04 7.48
C GLU A 133 14.71 9.60 8.65
N ASN A 134 14.08 10.55 9.33
CA ASN A 134 13.24 10.28 10.49
C ASN A 134 11.75 10.34 10.12
N PHE A 135 11.04 9.21 10.26
CA PHE A 135 9.61 9.09 9.95
C PHE A 135 8.70 9.02 11.18
N THR A 136 9.19 9.30 12.40
CA THR A 136 8.36 9.21 13.63
C THR A 136 7.22 10.22 13.73
N GLN A 137 7.09 11.15 12.76
CA GLN A 137 6.03 12.17 12.76
C GLN A 137 5.26 12.28 11.43
N LYS A 138 5.76 11.67 10.35
CA LYS A 138 5.19 11.77 9.01
C LYS A 138 5.31 10.40 8.34
N ASN A 139 4.36 9.54 8.61
CA ASN A 139 4.41 8.15 8.17
C ASN A 139 3.01 7.64 7.84
N PHE A 140 2.96 6.50 7.16
CA PHE A 140 1.70 5.89 6.76
C PHE A 140 0.89 5.42 7.96
N ILE A 141 1.47 4.64 8.88
CA ILE A 141 0.71 3.96 9.93
C ILE A 141 0.02 4.94 10.89
N ASP A 142 0.60 6.11 11.16
CA ASP A 142 0.02 7.15 12.02
C ASP A 142 -1.07 7.98 11.30
N VAL A 143 -0.98 8.10 9.97
CA VAL A 143 -2.01 8.75 9.17
C VAL A 143 -3.18 7.80 8.92
N ALA A 144 -2.87 6.52 8.65
CA ALA A 144 -3.82 5.53 8.19
C ALA A 144 -4.68 4.94 9.32
N PHE A 145 -4.15 4.88 10.53
CA PHE A 145 -4.74 4.14 11.64
C PHE A 145 -4.67 4.93 12.95
N ASN A 146 -5.76 4.91 13.70
CA ASN A 146 -5.75 5.35 15.09
C ASN A 146 -5.11 4.27 16.01
N GLU A 147 -4.89 4.59 17.28
CA GLU A 147 -4.21 3.69 18.24
C GLU A 147 -4.93 2.33 18.42
N GLN A 148 -6.26 2.29 18.38
CA GLN A 148 -7.00 1.02 18.49
C GLN A 148 -6.79 0.17 17.24
N GLU A 149 -6.82 0.78 16.06
CA GLU A 149 -6.56 0.12 14.78
C GLU A 149 -5.11 -0.40 14.71
N LYS A 150 -4.12 0.39 15.14
CA LYS A 150 -2.71 -0.05 15.22
C LYS A 150 -2.53 -1.28 16.11
N ASN A 151 -3.32 -1.39 17.19
CA ASN A 151 -3.33 -2.54 18.08
C ASN A 151 -4.00 -3.78 17.47
N ALA A 152 -4.91 -3.60 16.52
CA ALA A 152 -5.52 -4.69 15.76
C ALA A 152 -4.61 -5.21 14.63
N ILE A 153 -3.58 -4.46 14.23
CA ILE A 153 -2.59 -4.92 13.25
C ILE A 153 -1.52 -5.77 13.95
N TYR A 154 -1.39 -7.02 13.54
CA TYR A 154 -0.33 -7.89 14.03
C TYR A 154 1.04 -7.42 13.56
N GLU A 155 1.97 -7.33 14.50
CA GLU A 155 3.38 -7.19 14.19
C GLU A 155 3.97 -8.59 13.96
N LYS A 156 4.56 -8.82 12.78
CA LYS A 156 5.00 -10.16 12.37
C LYS A 156 6.39 -10.11 11.76
N LYS A 157 7.08 -11.26 11.86
CA LYS A 157 8.37 -11.47 11.21
C LYS A 157 8.20 -11.47 9.69
N ILE A 158 9.00 -10.66 9.01
CA ILE A 158 9.03 -10.54 7.55
C ILE A 158 10.34 -11.15 7.02
N MET A 159 10.19 -12.16 6.16
CA MET A 159 11.31 -12.93 5.60
C MET A 159 11.83 -12.28 4.32
N ASN A 160 12.91 -11.51 4.42
CA ASN A 160 13.55 -10.83 3.27
C ASN A 160 14.50 -11.75 2.50
N ASN A 161 14.53 -11.59 1.17
CA ASN A 161 15.44 -12.32 0.27
C ASN A 161 16.84 -11.70 0.18
N ALA A 162 17.03 -10.50 0.74
CA ALA A 162 18.33 -9.85 0.91
C ALA A 162 18.33 -9.03 2.22
N GLY A 163 19.49 -8.97 2.87
CA GLY A 163 19.66 -8.33 4.16
C GLY A 163 18.93 -9.03 5.32
N PRO A 164 18.94 -8.44 6.52
CA PRO A 164 18.25 -8.97 7.69
C PRO A 164 16.74 -9.18 7.50
N HIS A 165 16.20 -10.20 8.15
CA HIS A 165 14.76 -10.28 8.38
C HIS A 165 14.30 -9.18 9.34
N THR A 166 13.06 -8.75 9.18
CA THR A 166 12.48 -7.65 9.96
C THR A 166 11.25 -8.12 10.73
N THR A 167 10.72 -7.22 11.55
CA THR A 167 9.46 -7.38 12.26
C THR A 167 8.68 -6.10 12.01
N ASP A 168 7.57 -6.21 11.29
CA ASP A 168 6.84 -5.06 10.76
C ASP A 168 5.32 -5.27 10.96
N LYS A 169 4.57 -4.17 11.10
CA LYS A 169 3.08 -4.17 11.09
C LYS A 169 2.54 -4.01 9.67
N VAL A 170 3.13 -3.08 8.93
CA VAL A 170 2.77 -2.77 7.54
C VAL A 170 3.98 -3.05 6.65
N PHE A 171 3.77 -3.74 5.54
CA PHE A 171 4.82 -4.17 4.63
C PHE A 171 4.35 -4.13 3.17
N LEU A 172 5.26 -4.41 2.23
CA LEU A 172 4.91 -4.70 0.84
C LEU A 172 5.04 -6.19 0.59
N LEU A 173 4.22 -6.76 -0.29
CA LEU A 173 4.37 -8.17 -0.67
C LEU A 173 5.77 -8.44 -1.24
N SER A 174 6.27 -9.65 -1.02
CA SER A 174 7.41 -10.19 -1.77
C SER A 174 6.97 -10.76 -3.12
N VAL A 175 7.94 -11.07 -3.99
CA VAL A 175 7.72 -11.84 -5.22
C VAL A 175 7.04 -13.17 -4.94
N THR A 176 7.45 -13.88 -3.89
CA THR A 176 6.83 -15.17 -3.51
C THR A 176 5.37 -14.99 -3.13
N GLU A 177 5.03 -13.95 -2.37
CA GLU A 177 3.64 -13.66 -1.99
C GLU A 177 2.82 -13.21 -3.21
N ALA A 178 3.40 -12.42 -4.11
CA ALA A 178 2.77 -11.97 -5.36
C ALA A 178 2.67 -13.06 -6.46
N LYS A 179 3.24 -14.25 -6.22
CA LYS A 179 3.14 -15.45 -7.07
C LYS A 179 2.43 -16.60 -6.36
N ASN A 180 1.82 -16.34 -5.20
CA ASN A 180 1.15 -17.38 -4.44
C ASN A 180 -0.27 -17.63 -4.96
N SER A 181 -0.50 -18.82 -5.49
CA SER A 181 -1.82 -19.25 -5.99
C SER A 181 -2.89 -19.32 -4.92
N THR A 182 -2.52 -19.56 -3.66
CA THR A 182 -3.49 -19.52 -2.55
C THR A 182 -3.96 -18.10 -2.27
N TYR A 183 -3.20 -17.08 -2.66
CA TYR A 183 -3.57 -15.66 -2.57
C TYR A 183 -4.28 -15.16 -3.82
N GLY A 184 -4.55 -16.05 -4.78
CA GLY A 184 -5.20 -15.69 -6.03
C GLY A 184 -4.25 -15.16 -7.10
N PHE A 185 -2.94 -15.30 -6.93
CA PHE A 185 -1.95 -14.90 -7.94
C PHE A 185 -1.35 -16.12 -8.64
N PRO A 186 -1.21 -16.14 -9.97
CA PRO A 186 -0.59 -17.26 -10.64
C PRO A 186 0.91 -17.33 -10.30
N ASP A 187 1.44 -18.55 -10.16
CA ASP A 187 2.86 -18.82 -9.91
C ASP A 187 3.70 -18.60 -11.18
N THR A 188 3.79 -17.34 -11.58
CA THR A 188 4.50 -16.88 -12.76
C THR A 188 4.71 -15.38 -12.67
N GLN A 189 5.79 -14.89 -13.27
CA GLN A 189 6.03 -13.45 -13.40
C GLN A 189 5.20 -12.80 -14.53
N GLN A 190 4.58 -13.59 -15.42
CA GLN A 190 3.89 -13.12 -16.61
C GLN A 190 2.72 -12.16 -16.31
N ASN A 191 2.27 -11.40 -17.32
CA ASN A 191 1.10 -10.53 -17.22
C ASN A 191 -0.11 -11.31 -16.67
N THR A 192 -0.87 -10.66 -15.78
CA THR A 192 -2.09 -11.25 -15.22
C THR A 192 -3.01 -10.15 -14.69
N PRO A 193 -4.33 -10.26 -14.87
CA PRO A 193 -5.28 -9.32 -14.28
C PRO A 193 -5.25 -9.32 -12.75
N THR A 194 -4.87 -10.43 -12.13
CA THR A 194 -4.90 -10.60 -10.66
C THR A 194 -3.99 -9.62 -9.91
N ARG A 195 -2.89 -9.19 -10.52
CA ARG A 195 -1.90 -8.27 -9.94
C ARG A 195 -2.08 -6.82 -10.34
N ILE A 196 -3.04 -6.53 -11.22
CA ILE A 196 -3.33 -5.15 -11.63
C ILE A 196 -3.87 -4.38 -10.43
N SER A 197 -3.38 -3.16 -10.28
CA SER A 197 -3.82 -2.17 -9.30
C SER A 197 -4.23 -0.90 -10.03
N LYS A 198 -4.84 0.04 -9.31
CA LYS A 198 -5.11 1.39 -9.80
C LYS A 198 -4.57 2.40 -8.81
N ASP A 199 -4.08 3.52 -9.33
CA ASP A 199 -3.75 4.69 -8.52
C ASP A 199 -5.04 5.38 -8.02
N THR A 200 -5.05 5.89 -6.79
CA THR A 200 -6.13 6.76 -6.28
C THR A 200 -6.04 8.15 -6.91
N ASP A 201 -7.08 8.99 -6.78
CA ASP A 201 -7.02 10.38 -7.28
C ASP A 201 -5.88 11.16 -6.61
N TYR A 202 -5.66 10.92 -5.32
CA TYR A 202 -4.55 11.46 -4.54
C TYR A 202 -3.19 11.11 -5.15
N VAL A 203 -2.98 9.85 -5.51
CA VAL A 203 -1.74 9.39 -6.15
C VAL A 203 -1.58 10.00 -7.54
N ASN A 204 -2.65 10.02 -8.34
CA ASN A 204 -2.62 10.59 -9.69
C ASN A 204 -2.26 12.09 -9.67
N TRP A 205 -2.76 12.83 -8.69
CA TRP A 205 -2.44 14.25 -8.53
C TRP A 205 -0.96 14.50 -8.23
N LYS A 206 -0.32 13.69 -7.37
CA LYS A 206 1.08 13.90 -6.97
C LYS A 206 2.08 13.86 -8.11
N ILE A 207 1.90 12.94 -9.05
CA ILE A 207 2.88 12.70 -10.13
C ILE A 207 2.59 13.49 -11.41
N GLY A 208 1.41 14.10 -11.50
CA GLY A 208 0.89 14.66 -12.74
C GLY A 208 0.41 13.59 -13.72
N ASP A 209 -0.67 13.88 -14.45
CA ASP A 209 -1.46 12.93 -15.27
C ASP A 209 -0.66 12.20 -16.38
N THR A 210 0.55 12.66 -16.70
CA THR A 210 1.38 12.14 -17.80
C THR A 210 2.27 10.95 -17.43
N ALA A 211 2.31 10.55 -16.15
CA ALA A 211 3.15 9.45 -15.64
C ALA A 211 2.36 8.30 -15.00
N ASN A 212 1.03 8.26 -15.17
CA ASN A 212 0.22 7.16 -14.63
C ASN A 212 0.59 5.83 -15.31
N ASN A 213 1.20 4.96 -14.53
CA ASN A 213 1.69 3.66 -14.95
C ASN A 213 1.13 2.53 -14.07
N ASP A 214 0.20 2.81 -13.14
CA ASP A 214 -0.45 1.88 -12.19
C ASP A 214 0.51 0.83 -11.57
N THR A 215 1.79 1.17 -11.47
CA THR A 215 2.84 0.27 -11.01
C THR A 215 2.95 0.29 -9.50
N TRP A 216 3.41 -0.80 -8.90
CA TRP A 216 3.58 -0.84 -7.44
C TRP A 216 4.77 -1.68 -6.99
N TRP A 217 5.43 -1.23 -5.93
CA TRP A 217 6.62 -1.85 -5.38
C TRP A 217 6.34 -3.19 -4.68
N LEU A 218 7.29 -4.11 -4.76
CA LEU A 218 7.43 -5.29 -3.90
C LEU A 218 8.64 -5.10 -2.97
N ARG A 219 8.63 -5.73 -1.80
CA ARG A 219 9.78 -5.66 -0.87
C ARG A 219 10.97 -6.52 -1.29
N SER A 220 10.80 -7.37 -2.31
CA SER A 220 11.88 -8.23 -2.78
C SER A 220 13.00 -7.42 -3.40
N TYR A 221 14.23 -7.79 -3.05
CA TYR A 221 15.43 -7.30 -3.70
C TYR A 221 15.48 -7.80 -5.14
N GLY A 222 15.71 -6.88 -6.08
CA GLY A 222 15.90 -7.14 -7.50
C GLY A 222 17.36 -6.91 -7.91
N SER A 223 17.84 -7.72 -8.85
CA SER A 223 19.17 -7.57 -9.44
C SER A 223 19.05 -6.94 -10.83
N VAL A 224 19.11 -5.60 -10.89
CA VAL A 224 19.28 -4.89 -12.16
C VAL A 224 20.76 -4.91 -12.50
N GLU A 225 21.09 -5.12 -13.78
CA GLU A 225 22.47 -5.13 -14.27
C GLU A 225 23.20 -3.87 -13.76
N GLU A 226 24.17 -4.08 -12.86
CA GLU A 226 25.03 -3.08 -12.21
C GLU A 226 24.49 -2.33 -10.97
N ALA A 227 23.23 -2.53 -10.53
CA ALA A 227 22.71 -1.91 -9.31
C ALA A 227 21.77 -2.81 -8.46
N SER A 228 21.69 -2.48 -7.17
CA SER A 228 20.80 -3.14 -6.20
C SER A 228 19.38 -2.57 -6.31
N GLY A 229 18.55 -3.11 -7.20
CA GLY A 229 17.19 -2.61 -7.45
C GLY A 229 16.12 -3.19 -6.51
N ALA A 230 14.91 -2.63 -6.53
CA ALA A 230 13.74 -3.22 -5.90
C ALA A 230 12.79 -3.77 -6.96
N VAL A 231 12.12 -4.89 -6.66
CA VAL A 231 11.15 -5.50 -7.57
C VAL A 231 9.85 -4.69 -7.57
N TYR A 232 9.18 -4.62 -8.72
CA TYR A 232 7.87 -3.98 -8.85
C TYR A 232 6.96 -4.77 -9.79
N VAL A 233 5.67 -4.45 -9.72
CA VAL A 233 4.63 -4.95 -10.61
C VAL A 233 4.24 -3.85 -11.59
N THR A 234 4.17 -4.20 -12.87
CA THR A 234 3.77 -3.28 -13.96
C THR A 234 2.24 -3.11 -14.03
N LYS A 235 1.73 -2.10 -14.76
CA LYS A 235 0.27 -1.94 -15.02
C LYS A 235 -0.44 -3.16 -15.60
N ASN A 236 0.28 -4.06 -16.26
CA ASN A 236 -0.27 -5.27 -16.87
C ASN A 236 -0.18 -6.49 -15.94
N GLY A 237 0.28 -6.30 -14.70
CA GLY A 237 0.45 -7.34 -13.70
C GLY A 237 1.71 -8.20 -13.88
N PHE A 238 2.63 -7.86 -14.81
CA PHE A 238 3.94 -8.51 -14.88
C PHE A 238 4.81 -8.13 -13.68
N ILE A 239 5.53 -9.10 -13.11
CA ILE A 239 6.51 -8.90 -12.05
C ILE A 239 7.88 -8.71 -12.70
N ALA A 240 8.45 -7.52 -12.57
CA ALA A 240 9.80 -7.23 -13.04
C ALA A 240 10.83 -7.70 -12.00
N GLU A 241 11.10 -9.00 -11.92
CA GLU A 241 11.97 -9.61 -10.89
C GLU A 241 13.43 -9.09 -10.91
N GLY A 242 13.91 -8.59 -12.06
CA GLY A 242 15.18 -7.85 -12.12
C GLY A 242 15.17 -6.54 -11.33
N GLY A 243 13.98 -5.97 -11.11
CA GLY A 243 13.78 -4.71 -10.39
C GLY A 243 14.03 -3.47 -11.22
N THR A 244 14.07 -2.32 -10.55
CA THR A 244 14.48 -1.03 -11.12
C THR A 244 15.14 -0.16 -10.04
N TYR A 245 15.62 1.02 -10.44
CA TYR A 245 16.29 1.99 -9.58
C TYR A 245 15.41 2.39 -8.39
N VAL A 246 15.96 2.29 -7.18
CA VAL A 246 15.22 2.51 -5.93
C VAL A 246 14.95 3.98 -5.61
N ALA A 247 15.69 4.88 -6.24
CA ALA A 247 15.49 6.33 -6.13
C ALA A 247 14.37 6.86 -7.04
N MET A 248 13.71 6.00 -7.84
CA MET A 248 12.52 6.38 -8.59
C MET A 248 11.34 6.62 -7.66
N CYS A 249 10.57 7.69 -7.93
CA CYS A 249 9.41 8.09 -7.14
C CYS A 249 8.08 7.88 -7.88
N ASP A 250 8.11 7.30 -9.09
CA ASP A 250 6.97 7.11 -9.99
C ASP A 250 6.41 5.68 -9.96
N ILE A 251 6.73 4.90 -8.92
CA ILE A 251 6.14 3.59 -8.64
C ILE A 251 5.33 3.70 -7.36
N GLY A 252 4.09 3.22 -7.41
CA GLY A 252 3.12 3.32 -6.32
C GLY A 252 3.45 2.43 -5.14
N VAL A 253 2.88 2.79 -3.99
CA VAL A 253 2.93 2.03 -2.75
C VAL A 253 1.59 1.36 -2.55
N ARG A 254 1.61 0.02 -2.50
CA ARG A 254 0.44 -0.83 -2.24
C ARG A 254 0.66 -1.63 -0.96
N PRO A 255 0.28 -1.08 0.21
CA PRO A 255 0.58 -1.70 1.50
C PRO A 255 -0.14 -3.02 1.70
N ALA A 256 0.46 -3.88 2.51
CA ALA A 256 -0.12 -5.11 3.04
C ALA A 256 0.05 -5.14 4.57
N LEU A 257 -0.86 -5.81 5.26
CA LEU A 257 -0.84 -5.97 6.71
C LEU A 257 -1.55 -7.25 7.14
N ARG A 258 -1.34 -7.67 8.39
CA ARG A 258 -2.07 -8.80 9.01
C ARG A 258 -3.00 -8.27 10.08
N LEU A 259 -4.31 -8.49 9.92
CA LEU A 259 -5.35 -7.94 10.78
C LEU A 259 -5.88 -8.99 11.75
N ASN A 260 -6.10 -8.59 13.00
CA ASN A 260 -6.86 -9.35 13.98
C ASN A 260 -8.38 -9.23 13.71
N LEU A 261 -8.98 -10.31 13.23
CA LEU A 261 -10.39 -10.40 12.89
C LEU A 261 -11.32 -10.40 14.11
N THR A 262 -10.81 -10.71 15.32
CA THR A 262 -11.62 -10.58 16.56
C THR A 262 -11.88 -9.12 16.93
N SER A 263 -11.15 -8.17 16.35
CA SER A 263 -11.43 -6.74 16.55
C SER A 263 -12.72 -6.35 15.84
N ASN A 264 -13.45 -5.41 16.42
CA ASN A 264 -14.66 -4.82 15.84
C ASN A 264 -14.36 -3.53 15.05
N LEU A 265 -13.13 -3.38 14.56
CA LEU A 265 -12.61 -2.15 13.92
C LEU A 265 -12.62 -2.20 12.40
N TRP A 266 -13.00 -3.33 11.80
CA TRP A 266 -13.13 -3.50 10.37
C TRP A 266 -14.58 -3.83 10.01
N SER A 267 -14.95 -3.60 8.75
CA SER A 267 -16.26 -4.00 8.22
C SER A 267 -16.11 -4.66 6.86
N TYR A 268 -17.05 -5.53 6.50
CA TYR A 268 -17.06 -6.18 5.19
C TYR A 268 -17.30 -5.14 4.07
N ALA A 269 -16.47 -5.17 3.04
CA ALA A 269 -16.46 -4.21 1.92
C ALA A 269 -16.89 -4.84 0.59
N GLY A 270 -17.60 -5.97 0.64
CA GLY A 270 -17.98 -6.72 -0.56
C GLY A 270 -16.82 -7.55 -1.10
N ALA A 271 -16.74 -7.67 -2.41
CA ALA A 271 -15.70 -8.44 -3.09
C ALA A 271 -15.20 -7.70 -4.32
N VAL A 272 -14.02 -8.08 -4.80
CA VAL A 272 -13.46 -7.63 -6.07
C VAL A 272 -13.05 -8.83 -6.93
N SER A 273 -13.31 -8.77 -8.23
CA SER A 273 -12.83 -9.77 -9.19
C SER A 273 -11.61 -9.28 -9.98
N SER A 274 -10.77 -10.21 -10.44
CA SER A 274 -9.56 -9.88 -11.19
C SER A 274 -9.84 -9.15 -12.50
N ASP A 275 -10.99 -9.41 -13.12
CA ASP A 275 -11.42 -8.78 -14.37
C ASP A 275 -12.28 -7.51 -14.17
N GLY A 276 -12.54 -7.12 -12.91
CA GLY A 276 -13.33 -5.94 -12.57
C GLY A 276 -14.85 -6.08 -12.78
N THR A 277 -15.36 -7.27 -13.06
CA THR A 277 -16.81 -7.52 -13.18
C THR A 277 -17.55 -7.47 -11.85
N ILE A 278 -16.85 -7.75 -10.75
CA ILE A 278 -17.32 -7.56 -9.38
C ILE A 278 -16.53 -6.40 -8.79
N ASP A 279 -17.18 -5.25 -8.64
CA ASP A 279 -16.67 -4.12 -7.85
C ASP A 279 -17.87 -3.47 -7.15
N GLU A 280 -18.28 -4.03 -6.01
CA GLU A 280 -19.38 -3.50 -5.19
C GLU A 280 -18.94 -3.57 -3.72
N THR A 281 -19.16 -2.60 -2.82
CA THR A 281 -20.18 -1.53 -2.69
C THR A 281 -19.49 -0.22 -2.25
N PRO A 282 -20.01 0.98 -2.58
CA PRO A 282 -19.63 2.21 -1.89
C PRO A 282 -19.95 2.09 -0.40
N LEU A 283 -19.15 2.71 0.48
CA LEU A 283 -19.57 2.88 1.88
C LEU A 283 -20.96 3.50 1.91
N GLN A 284 -21.88 2.87 2.65
CA GLN A 284 -23.13 3.52 3.07
C GLN A 284 -22.88 4.45 4.25
#